data_AF-G0U9G6-F1
#
_entry.id   AF-G0U9G6-F1
#
_cell.length_a   1.000
_cell.length_b   1.000
_cell.length_c   1.000
_cell.angle_alpha   90.00
_cell.angle_beta   90.00
_cell.angle_gamma   90.00
#
_symmetry.space_group_name_H-M   'P 1'
#
loop_
_entity.id
_entity.type
_entity.pdbx_description
1 polymer ?
#
loop_
_entity_poly.entity_id
_entity_poly.type
_entity_poly.pdbx_seq_one_letter_code
_entity_poly.pdbx_strand_id
1 'polypeptide(L)'
;MLLRHSSRNLRAAAGGALGGTSRPLLCSNNVLFAERRRKILEDLRENKNDRSHAGRLDPQVASLVGLINDNFTSFVTTSSCSGRMSLFHKAHLSTSLSLVSEAQRKRGAFGLGPLFQSHEQLPSVDTA
;
A
#
# COMPACT_ATOMS: atom_id res chain seq x y z
N MET A 1 -44.49 -5.45 16.18
CA MET A 1 -44.45 -4.13 15.54
C MET A 1 -43.62 -4.26 14.27
N LEU A 2 -44.16 -4.65 13.11
CA LEU A 2 -44.95 -3.84 12.18
C LEU A 2 -44.34 -2.46 11.91
N LEU A 3 -43.59 -2.35 10.81
CA LEU A 3 -43.95 -1.41 9.74
C LEU A 3 -43.45 -1.93 8.39
N ARG A 4 -44.41 -2.18 7.49
CA ARG A 4 -44.26 -2.47 6.06
C ARG A 4 -44.40 -1.16 5.26
N HIS A 5 -44.07 -1.27 3.96
CA HIS A 5 -44.33 -0.38 2.83
C HIS A 5 -43.19 0.61 2.52
N SER A 6 -42.75 0.81 1.28
CA SER A 6 -43.56 0.92 0.08
C SER A 6 -42.76 0.66 -1.21
N SER A 7 -43.37 -0.08 -2.14
CA SER A 7 -42.91 -0.31 -3.51
C SER A 7 -43.08 0.94 -4.38
N ARG A 8 -42.12 1.23 -5.27
CA ARG A 8 -42.41 1.88 -6.56
C ARG A 8 -41.55 1.27 -7.67
N ASN A 9 -42.18 0.42 -8.46
CA ASN A 9 -41.81 0.15 -9.85
C ASN A 9 -42.12 1.39 -10.69
N LEU A 10 -41.19 1.78 -11.56
CA LEU A 10 -41.52 2.55 -12.76
C LEU A 10 -40.75 1.95 -13.94
N ARG A 11 -41.52 1.35 -14.85
CA ARG A 11 -41.11 1.01 -16.21
C ARG A 11 -41.60 2.11 -17.17
N ALA A 12 -40.88 2.15 -18.30
CA ALA A 12 -41.25 2.65 -19.62
C ALA A 12 -40.84 4.09 -19.98
N ALA A 13 -39.95 4.20 -20.97
CA ALA A 13 -40.28 4.76 -22.28
C ALA A 13 -39.22 4.34 -23.31
N ALA A 14 -39.69 3.87 -24.47
CA ALA A 14 -38.92 3.67 -25.70
C ALA A 14 -38.99 4.93 -26.57
N GLY A 15 -37.93 5.14 -27.37
CA GLY A 15 -37.78 6.21 -28.37
C GLY A 15 -36.30 6.61 -28.38
N GLY A 16 -35.56 6.66 -29.48
CA GLY A 16 -35.92 6.79 -30.88
C GLY A 16 -34.97 7.80 -31.52
N ALA A 17 -33.83 7.30 -32.01
CA ALA A 17 -33.00 7.82 -33.10
C ALA A 17 -32.11 9.09 -32.93
N LEU A 18 -30.99 9.01 -33.68
CA LEU A 18 -30.14 10.06 -34.26
C LEU A 18 -28.94 10.60 -33.46
N GLY A 19 -27.75 10.12 -33.84
CA GLY A 19 -26.70 10.99 -34.37
C GLY A 19 -26.09 12.02 -33.41
N GLY A 20 -25.11 11.58 -32.62
CA GLY A 20 -24.16 12.47 -31.96
C GLY A 20 -22.88 11.70 -31.65
N THR A 21 -21.84 11.94 -32.44
CA THR A 21 -20.47 11.44 -32.21
C THR A 21 -19.85 12.14 -31.01
N SER A 22 -20.32 11.79 -29.81
CA SER A 22 -19.68 12.19 -28.56
C SER A 22 -18.71 11.10 -28.15
N ARG A 23 -17.42 11.31 -28.42
CA ARG A 23 -16.31 10.45 -27.97
C ARG A 23 -16.50 10.07 -26.49
N PRO A 24 -16.46 8.78 -26.08
CA PRO A 24 -16.47 8.43 -24.68
C PRO A 24 -15.06 8.64 -24.12
N LEU A 25 -14.69 9.88 -23.80
CA LEU A 25 -13.40 10.20 -23.18
C LEU A 25 -13.43 10.26 -21.65
N LEU A 26 -14.55 9.89 -21.00
CA LEU A 26 -14.71 10.10 -19.56
C LEU A 26 -14.67 8.83 -18.68
N CYS A 27 -14.55 7.62 -19.24
CA CYS A 27 -14.64 6.39 -18.45
C CYS A 27 -13.36 5.57 -18.31
N SER A 28 -12.23 5.99 -18.89
CA SER A 28 -11.02 5.15 -18.92
C SER A 28 -10.24 5.14 -17.60
N ASN A 29 -10.21 6.25 -16.86
CA ASN A 29 -9.37 6.37 -15.66
C ASN A 29 -9.90 5.54 -14.48
N ASN A 30 -11.22 5.48 -14.30
CA ASN A 30 -11.84 4.70 -13.23
C ASN A 30 -11.72 3.19 -13.49
N VAL A 31 -11.84 2.74 -14.75
CA VAL A 31 -11.69 1.33 -15.11
C VAL A 31 -10.25 0.86 -14.91
N LEU A 32 -9.27 1.61 -15.43
CA LEU A 32 -7.85 1.28 -15.26
C LEU A 32 -7.39 1.34 -13.80
N PHE A 33 -7.97 2.22 -13.00
CA PHE A 33 -7.72 2.25 -11.56
C PHE A 33 -8.36 1.04 -10.86
N ALA A 34 -9.62 0.73 -11.16
CA ALA A 34 -10.32 -0.41 -10.58
C ALA A 34 -9.62 -1.75 -10.87
N GLU A 35 -9.13 -1.95 -12.09
CA GLU A 35 -8.34 -3.13 -12.47
C GLU A 35 -7.02 -3.22 -11.69
N ARG A 36 -6.27 -2.11 -11.62
CA ARG A 36 -5.02 -2.06 -10.85
C ARG A 36 -5.25 -2.28 -9.36
N ARG A 37 -6.29 -1.66 -8.80
CA ARG A 37 -6.72 -1.85 -7.42
C ARG A 37 -7.04 -3.32 -7.15
N ARG A 38 -7.84 -3.96 -8.00
CA ARG A 38 -8.17 -5.38 -7.87
C ARG A 38 -6.90 -6.23 -7.80
N LYS A 39 -5.95 -6.01 -8.70
CA LYS A 39 -4.67 -6.74 -8.72
C LYS A 39 -3.86 -6.51 -7.45
N ILE A 40 -3.73 -5.26 -6.99
CA ILE A 40 -2.99 -4.94 -5.76
C ILE A 40 -3.62 -5.63 -4.53
N LEU A 41 -4.95 -5.65 -4.45
CA LEU A 41 -5.64 -6.32 -3.33
C LEU A 41 -5.48 -7.85 -3.37
N GLU A 42 -5.45 -8.44 -4.55
CA GLU A 42 -5.15 -9.87 -4.75
C GLU A 42 -3.72 -10.17 -4.30
N ASP A 43 -2.74 -9.38 -4.76
CA ASP A 43 -1.34 -9.51 -4.36
C ASP A 43 -1.16 -9.37 -2.83
N LEU A 44 -1.81 -8.37 -2.21
CA LEU A 44 -1.74 -8.16 -0.75
C LEU A 44 -2.37 -9.31 0.05
N ARG A 45 -3.51 -9.85 -0.39
CA ARG A 45 -4.20 -10.94 0.32
C ARG A 45 -3.43 -12.25 0.26
N GLU A 46 -2.80 -12.53 -0.88
CA GLU A 46 -2.02 -13.74 -1.10
C GLU A 46 -0.56 -13.58 -0.67
N ASN A 47 -0.20 -12.40 -0.15
CA ASN A 47 1.16 -12.01 0.19
C ASN A 47 2.16 -12.25 -0.96
N LYS A 48 1.68 -12.06 -2.19
CA LYS A 48 2.47 -12.17 -3.43
C LYS A 48 3.20 -10.87 -3.69
N ASN A 49 4.39 -10.99 -4.26
CA ASN A 49 5.20 -9.83 -4.66
C ASN A 49 5.53 -8.85 -3.53
N ASP A 50 5.47 -9.27 -2.25
CA ASP A 50 5.88 -8.41 -1.17
C ASP A 50 7.40 -8.18 -1.23
N ARG A 51 7.78 -6.92 -1.44
CA ARG A 51 9.17 -6.45 -1.46
C ARG A 51 9.55 -5.76 -0.16
N SER A 52 8.67 -5.81 0.85
CA SER A 52 9.02 -5.38 2.20
C SER A 52 10.14 -6.26 2.73
N HIS A 53 10.98 -5.69 3.60
CA HIS A 53 12.05 -6.46 4.26
C HIS A 53 11.50 -7.59 5.13
N ALA A 54 10.25 -7.47 5.59
CA ALA A 54 9.58 -8.45 6.44
C ALA A 54 9.00 -9.62 5.63
N GLY A 55 8.87 -9.50 4.30
CA GLY A 55 8.24 -10.49 3.43
C GLY A 55 6.75 -10.74 3.72
N ARG A 56 6.16 -9.89 4.57
CA ARG A 56 4.72 -9.82 4.82
C ARG A 56 4.33 -8.43 5.29
N LEU A 57 3.03 -8.15 5.24
CA LEU A 57 2.45 -7.00 5.89
C LEU A 57 2.69 -7.04 7.41
N ASP A 58 3.08 -5.91 7.97
CA ASP A 58 3.29 -5.76 9.40
C ASP A 58 1.97 -5.93 10.19
N PRO A 59 1.92 -6.85 11.18
CA PRO A 59 0.73 -7.07 11.99
C PRO A 59 0.18 -5.80 12.64
N GLN A 60 1.04 -4.84 13.01
CA GLN A 60 0.62 -3.60 13.67
C GLN A 60 -0.23 -2.70 12.76
N VAL A 61 -0.03 -2.75 11.43
CA VAL A 61 -0.78 -1.93 10.48
C VAL A 61 -1.83 -2.71 9.70
N ALA A 62 -1.86 -4.04 9.84
CA ALA A 62 -2.70 -4.91 9.04
C ALA A 62 -4.18 -4.52 9.09
N SER A 63 -4.69 -4.20 10.29
CA SER A 63 -6.07 -3.74 10.48
C SER A 63 -6.36 -2.41 9.79
N LEU A 64 -5.42 -1.46 9.81
CA LEU A 64 -5.58 -0.15 9.15
C LEU A 64 -5.55 -0.30 7.62
N VAL A 65 -4.64 -1.13 7.11
CA VAL A 65 -4.56 -1.45 5.69
C VAL A 65 -5.85 -2.12 5.20
N GLY A 66 -6.38 -3.07 5.96
CA GLY A 66 -7.69 -3.67 5.70
C GLY A 66 -8.81 -2.63 5.69
N LEU A 67 -8.88 -1.80 6.73
CA LEU A 67 -9.87 -0.72 6.84
C LEU A 67 -9.88 0.19 5.60
N ILE A 68 -8.71 0.66 5.16
CA ILE A 68 -8.61 1.55 3.99
C ILE A 68 -9.09 0.84 2.73
N ASN A 69 -8.60 -0.38 2.50
CA ASN A 69 -8.86 -1.14 1.28
C ASN A 69 -10.28 -1.71 1.20
N ASP A 70 -10.94 -1.96 2.31
CA ASP A 70 -12.28 -2.52 2.32
C ASP A 70 -13.36 -1.43 2.28
N ASN A 71 -13.09 -0.24 2.84
CA ASN A 71 -14.11 0.81 3.00
C ASN A 71 -14.02 1.94 1.99
N PHE A 72 -12.87 2.15 1.33
CA PHE A 72 -12.71 3.25 0.39
C PHE A 72 -12.31 2.75 -1.00
N THR A 73 -13.25 2.81 -1.94
CA THR A 73 -13.06 2.35 -3.33
C THR A 73 -12.16 3.26 -4.16
N SER A 74 -12.01 4.53 -3.75
CA SER A 74 -11.18 5.52 -4.42
C SER A 74 -9.70 5.48 -4.00
N PHE A 75 -9.36 4.65 -3.01
CA PHE A 75 -8.00 4.47 -2.52
C PHE A 75 -7.59 3.00 -2.61
N VAL A 76 -6.27 2.79 -2.62
CA VAL A 76 -5.65 1.47 -2.47
C VAL A 76 -4.30 1.67 -1.80
N THR A 77 -4.01 0.87 -0.77
CA THR A 77 -2.66 0.81 -0.20
C THR A 77 -1.80 -0.17 -0.98
N THR A 78 -0.49 0.04 -1.00
CA THR A 78 0.48 -0.91 -1.54
C THR A 78 1.38 -1.40 -0.39
N SER A 79 2.65 -1.70 -0.65
CA SER A 79 3.63 -2.07 0.39
C SER A 79 3.63 -1.04 1.52
N SER A 80 3.25 -1.47 2.73
CA SER A 80 3.07 -0.61 3.92
C SER A 80 3.80 -1.24 5.12
N CYS A 81 4.22 -0.42 6.09
CA CYS A 81 4.90 -0.88 7.32
C CYS A 81 4.56 0.05 8.51
N SER A 82 4.67 -0.42 9.76
CA SER A 82 4.41 0.42 10.95
C SER A 82 5.57 1.35 11.34
N GLY A 83 6.68 1.27 10.61
CA GLY A 83 7.97 1.79 11.08
C GLY A 83 8.81 0.67 11.70
N ARG A 84 10.11 0.91 11.83
CA ARG A 84 11.04 -0.05 12.45
C ARG A 84 12.24 0.67 13.04
N MET A 85 12.82 0.04 14.05
CA MET A 85 14.14 0.38 14.56
C MET A 85 15.19 -0.42 13.80
N SER A 86 16.35 0.18 13.55
CA SER A 86 17.47 -0.51 12.91
C SER A 86 18.78 -0.04 13.52
N LEU A 87 19.61 -0.98 13.96
CA LEU A 87 20.96 -0.74 14.44
C LEU A 87 21.94 -1.01 13.29
N PHE A 88 22.89 -0.11 13.09
CA PHE A 88 23.92 -0.24 12.07
C PHE A 88 25.30 -0.13 12.71
N HIS A 89 26.31 -0.74 12.07
CA HIS A 89 27.68 -0.36 12.37
C HIS A 89 27.88 1.14 12.06
N LYS A 90 28.41 1.89 13.01
CA LYS A 90 28.99 3.19 12.73
C LYS A 90 30.22 2.95 11.87
N ALA A 91 30.12 3.19 10.56
CA ALA A 91 31.29 3.11 9.69
C ALA A 91 32.36 4.07 10.24
N HIS A 92 33.52 3.55 10.59
CA HIS A 92 34.68 4.40 10.88
C HIS A 92 35.11 4.98 9.53
N LEU A 93 34.91 6.29 9.32
CA LEU A 93 35.34 7.00 8.11
C LEU A 93 36.87 7.20 8.12
N SER A 94 37.66 6.24 8.59
CA SER A 94 39.11 6.28 8.42
C SER A 94 39.44 5.87 6.98
N THR A 95 39.44 6.89 6.12
CA THR A 95 40.30 7.08 4.95
C THR A 95 40.97 5.82 4.39
N SER A 96 40.38 5.24 3.35
CA SER A 96 40.94 5.23 1.98
C SER A 96 40.22 4.18 1.14
N LEU A 97 40.09 4.48 -0.16
CA LEU A 97 39.41 3.71 -1.22
C LEU A 97 37.93 4.04 -1.42
N SER A 98 37.74 5.26 -1.92
CA SER A 98 36.73 5.67 -2.89
C SER A 98 36.64 4.72 -4.10
N LEU A 99 36.08 3.52 -3.94
CA LEU A 99 35.79 2.61 -5.06
C LEU A 99 34.38 2.00 -5.02
N VAL A 100 33.44 2.63 -4.31
CA VAL A 100 32.02 2.33 -4.52
C VAL A 100 31.38 3.62 -4.97
N SER A 101 30.97 3.62 -6.24
CA SER A 101 30.29 4.72 -6.90
C SER A 101 29.26 5.38 -5.99
N GLU A 102 29.09 6.70 -6.15
CA GLU A 102 27.98 7.47 -5.62
C GLU A 102 26.63 7.02 -6.23
N ALA A 103 26.39 5.72 -6.36
CA ALA A 103 25.05 5.19 -6.42
C ALA A 103 24.37 5.63 -5.13
N GLN A 104 23.58 6.71 -5.22
CA GLN A 104 22.74 7.32 -4.18
C GLN A 104 22.47 6.32 -3.06
N ARG A 105 23.32 6.31 -2.04
CA ARG A 105 23.12 5.41 -0.91
C ARG A 105 21.81 5.84 -0.28
N LYS A 106 20.81 4.96 -0.32
CA LYS A 106 19.56 5.16 0.45
C LYS A 106 19.97 5.52 1.89
N ARG A 107 19.38 6.56 2.48
CA ARG A 107 19.61 6.89 3.90
C ARG A 107 19.44 5.61 4.72
N GLY A 108 20.48 5.20 5.45
CA GLY A 108 20.49 3.92 6.17
C GLY A 108 21.29 2.78 5.52
N ALA A 109 21.87 2.95 4.34
CA ALA A 109 22.84 2.01 3.78
C ALA A 109 24.22 2.24 4.39
N PHE A 110 24.40 1.85 5.66
CA PHE A 110 25.68 1.93 6.37
C PHE A 110 26.41 0.57 6.34
N GLY A 111 27.71 0.61 6.05
CA GLY A 111 28.58 -0.57 6.14
C GLY A 111 28.07 -1.79 5.38
N LEU A 112 28.02 -2.94 6.05
CA LEU A 112 27.58 -4.24 5.53
C LEU A 112 26.06 -4.46 5.65
N GLY A 113 25.29 -3.47 6.10
CA GLY A 113 23.86 -3.58 6.37
C GLY A 113 23.50 -3.43 7.86
N PRO A 114 22.22 -3.61 8.21
CA PRO A 114 21.76 -3.52 9.59
C PRO A 114 22.24 -4.73 10.41
N LEU A 115 22.72 -4.48 11.63
CA LEU A 115 23.03 -5.52 12.61
C LEU A 115 21.78 -6.08 13.27
N PHE A 116 20.79 -5.21 13.42
CA PHE A 116 19.52 -5.52 14.04
C PHE A 116 18.42 -4.70 13.39
N GLN A 117 17.26 -5.31 13.19
CA GLN A 117 16.04 -4.62 12.78
C GLN A 117 14.86 -5.20 13.55
N SER A 118 13.99 -4.33 14.05
CA SER A 118 12.75 -4.77 14.71
C SER A 118 11.62 -3.78 14.47
N HIS A 119 10.42 -4.33 14.33
CA HIS A 119 9.15 -3.59 14.34
C HIS A 119 8.56 -3.49 15.75
N GLU A 120 9.09 -4.24 16.71
CA GLU A 120 8.65 -4.25 18.10
C GLU A 120 9.34 -3.19 18.93
N GLN A 121 8.67 -2.74 19.98
CA GLN A 121 9.24 -1.83 20.96
C GLN A 121 10.41 -2.52 21.68
N LEU A 122 11.54 -1.82 21.81
CA LEU A 122 12.66 -2.35 22.58
C LEU A 122 12.30 -2.37 24.06
N PRO A 123 12.69 -3.43 24.80
CA PRO A 123 12.54 -3.43 26.25
C PRO A 123 13.31 -2.25 26.84
N SER A 124 12.73 -1.58 27.84
CA SER A 124 13.49 -0.59 28.62
C SER A 124 14.61 -1.34 29.32
N VAL A 125 15.85 -0.99 29.00
CA VAL A 125 16.98 -1.42 29.81
C VAL A 125 16.98 -0.49 31.02
N ASP A 126 16.29 -0.88 32.08
CA ASP A 126 16.45 -0.22 33.37
C ASP A 126 17.92 -0.44 33.76
N THR A 127 18.72 0.61 33.64
CA THR A 127 20.11 0.60 34.09
C THR A 127 20.09 0.43 35.61
N ALA A 128 20.39 -0.78 36.05
CA ALA A 128 20.69 -1.10 37.44
C ALA A 128 21.92 -0.33 37.94
#